data_AF-A0A969UTZ5-F1
#
_entry.id   AF-A0A969UTZ5-F1
#
_cell.length_a   1.000
_cell.length_b   1.000
_cell.length_c   1.000
_cell.angle_alpha   90.00
_cell.angle_beta   90.00
_cell.angle_gamma   90.00
#
_symmetry.space_group_name_H-M   'P 1'
#
loop_
_entity.id
_entity.type
_entity.pdbx_description
1 polymer ?
#
loop_
_entity_poly.entity_id
_entity_poly.type
_entity_poly.pdbx_seq_one_letter_code
_entity_poly.pdbx_strand_id
1 'polypeptide(L)'
;EDKIAGAADATSEQFKQIGEKISVFLADLPDYLTDFFGEYKRPIITVGIIVAAFIAVKLLLAILGAINDIPLLSPLFKLIGMGYTAWFVYRYLWKAENRRELSSDFNALKEQVLGKINEV
;
A
#
# COMPACT_ATOMS: atom_id res chain seq x y z
N GLU A 1 -26.06 20.61 57.09
CA GLU A 1 -25.79 21.11 55.72
C GLU A 1 -24.30 21.16 55.36
N ASP A 2 -23.41 20.34 55.96
CA ASP A 2 -21.95 20.53 55.81
C ASP A 2 -21.24 19.52 54.88
N LYS A 3 -21.93 18.46 54.44
CA LYS A 3 -21.32 17.43 53.56
C LYS A 3 -21.31 17.78 52.07
N ILE A 4 -22.02 18.84 51.66
CA ILE A 4 -22.20 19.17 50.23
C ILE A 4 -21.19 20.22 49.74
N ALA A 5 -20.64 21.05 50.64
CA ALA A 5 -19.62 22.04 50.30
C ALA A 5 -18.24 21.40 49.99
N GLY A 6 -17.80 20.42 50.78
CA GLY A 6 -16.50 19.76 50.57
C GLY A 6 -16.42 18.87 49.31
N ALA A 7 -17.56 18.39 48.80
CA ALA A 7 -17.60 17.60 47.56
C ALA A 7 -17.42 18.46 46.30
N ALA A 8 -17.89 19.72 46.33
CA ALA A 8 -17.72 20.67 45.25
C ALA A 8 -16.25 21.13 45.12
N ASP A 9 -15.56 21.35 46.24
CA ASP A 9 -14.13 21.68 46.27
C ASP A 9 -13.24 20.50 45.87
N ALA A 10 -13.54 19.28 46.33
CA ALA A 10 -12.78 18.10 45.91
C ALA A 10 -12.87 17.84 44.40
N THR A 11 -14.05 18.09 43.81
CA THR A 11 -14.28 17.93 42.37
C THR A 11 -13.57 19.00 41.55
N SER A 12 -13.59 20.26 42.01
CA SER A 12 -12.91 21.36 41.32
C SER A 12 -11.39 21.20 41.32
N GLU A 13 -10.82 20.70 42.42
CA GLU A 13 -9.39 20.37 42.52
C GLU A 13 -9.01 19.17 41.63
N GLN A 14 -9.88 18.16 41.50
CA GLN A 14 -9.67 17.07 40.55
C GLN A 14 -9.70 17.54 39.09
N PHE A 15 -10.62 18.43 38.73
CA PHE A 15 -10.68 19.01 37.38
C PHE A 15 -9.45 19.85 37.05
N LYS A 16 -8.91 20.60 38.02
CA LYS A 16 -7.65 21.33 37.85
C LYS A 16 -6.47 20.38 37.61
N GLN A 17 -6.37 19.31 38.41
CA GLN A 17 -5.30 18.31 38.25
C GLN A 17 -5.39 17.55 36.92
N ILE A 18 -6.61 17.25 36.45
CA ILE A 18 -6.83 16.62 35.14
C ILE A 18 -6.45 17.60 34.02
N GLY A 19 -6.84 18.87 34.14
CA GLY A 19 -6.45 19.91 33.19
C GLY A 19 -4.93 20.11 33.11
N GLU A 20 -4.25 20.10 34.24
CA GLU A 20 -2.79 20.24 34.32
C GLU A 20 -2.08 19.03 33.70
N LYS A 21 -2.54 17.81 33.99
CA LYS A 21 -2.02 16.58 33.37
C LYS A 21 -2.25 16.53 31.86
N ILE A 22 -3.42 16.96 31.39
CA ILE A 22 -3.72 17.06 29.95
C ILE A 22 -2.84 18.14 29.31
N SER A 23 -2.64 19.28 29.97
CA SER A 23 -1.79 20.34 29.46
C SER A 23 -0.33 19.89 29.27
N VAL A 24 0.22 19.14 30.23
CA VAL A 24 1.58 18.59 30.14
C VAL A 24 1.65 17.56 29.00
N PHE A 25 0.71 16.63 28.94
CA PHE A 25 0.66 15.63 27.87
C PHE A 25 0.50 16.26 26.47
N LEU A 26 -0.30 17.33 26.34
CA LEU A 26 -0.49 18.05 25.08
C LEU A 26 0.73 18.89 24.70
N ALA A 27 1.48 19.42 25.66
CA ALA A 27 2.72 20.14 25.42
C ALA A 27 3.79 19.23 24.81
N ASP A 28 3.86 17.98 25.28
CA ASP A 28 4.83 16.98 24.83
C ASP A 28 4.31 16.13 23.63
N LEU A 29 3.06 16.34 23.20
CA LEU A 29 2.44 15.68 22.05
C LEU A 29 3.32 15.72 20.78
N PRO A 30 3.90 16.89 20.40
CA PRO A 30 4.73 16.97 19.20
C PRO A 30 5.96 16.06 19.28
N ASP A 31 6.57 15.95 20.46
CA ASP A 31 7.75 15.13 20.69
C ASP A 31 7.40 13.64 20.62
N TYR A 32 6.29 13.22 21.24
CA TYR A 32 5.81 11.84 21.14
C TYR A 32 5.46 11.43 19.70
N LEU A 33 4.85 12.32 18.92
CA LEU A 33 4.58 12.05 17.50
C LEU A 33 5.88 11.96 16.71
N THR A 34 6.82 12.86 16.97
CA THR A 34 8.10 12.88 16.24
C THR A 34 8.92 11.63 16.52
N ASP A 35 9.00 11.20 17.78
CA ASP A 35 9.70 9.99 18.19
C ASP A 35 9.00 8.73 17.66
N PHE A 36 7.67 8.66 17.76
CA PHE A 36 6.91 7.54 17.20
C PHE A 36 7.10 7.43 15.68
N PHE A 37 6.89 8.52 14.93
CA PHE A 37 7.12 8.47 13.49
C PHE A 37 8.59 8.24 13.15
N GLY A 38 9.54 8.63 14.01
CA GLY A 38 10.98 8.38 13.85
C GLY A 38 11.37 6.91 14.05
N GLU A 39 10.94 6.30 15.15
CA GLU A 39 11.26 4.93 15.54
C GLU A 39 10.49 3.90 14.69
N TYR A 40 9.23 4.19 14.36
CA TYR A 40 8.37 3.26 13.63
C TYR A 40 8.38 3.47 12.10
N LYS A 41 9.28 4.29 11.53
CA LYS A 41 9.34 4.53 10.06
C LYS A 41 9.30 3.24 9.24
N ARG A 42 10.17 2.28 9.57
CA ARG A 42 10.29 1.03 8.80
C ARG A 42 9.01 0.18 8.89
N PRO A 43 8.50 -0.17 10.09
CA PRO A 43 7.22 -0.89 10.21
C PRO A 43 6.04 -0.16 9.58
N ILE A 44 5.92 1.16 9.76
CA ILE A 44 4.82 1.97 9.20
C ILE A 44 4.85 1.90 7.66
N ILE A 45 6.03 2.04 7.05
CA ILE A 45 6.16 1.92 5.59
C ILE A 45 5.79 0.50 5.14
N THR A 46 6.25 -0.54 5.82
CA THR A 46 5.92 -1.93 5.47
C THR A 46 4.42 -2.19 5.55
N VAL A 47 3.78 -1.80 6.66
CA VAL A 47 2.32 -1.92 6.82
C VAL A 47 1.60 -1.07 5.78
N GLY A 48 2.10 0.14 5.51
CA GLY A 48 1.59 1.03 4.48
C GLY A 48 1.63 0.40 3.08
N ILE A 49 2.72 -0.29 2.73
CA ILE A 49 2.84 -1.03 1.47
C ILE A 49 1.84 -2.19 1.42
N ILE A 50 1.68 -2.95 2.51
CA ILE A 50 0.71 -4.06 2.57
C ILE A 50 -0.72 -3.54 2.38
N VAL A 51 -1.07 -2.46 3.07
CA VAL A 51 -2.39 -1.81 2.95
C VAL A 51 -2.59 -1.26 1.53
N ALA A 52 -1.57 -0.59 0.97
CA ALA A 52 -1.62 -0.08 -0.40
C ALA A 52 -1.77 -1.22 -1.42
N ALA A 53 -1.06 -2.33 -1.24
CA ALA A 53 -1.20 -3.52 -2.09
C ALA A 53 -2.62 -4.10 -1.99
N PHE A 54 -3.20 -4.18 -0.80
CA PHE A 54 -4.58 -4.64 -0.61
C PHE A 54 -5.60 -3.73 -1.31
N ILE A 55 -5.44 -2.41 -1.18
CA ILE A 55 -6.28 -1.43 -1.88
C ILE A 55 -6.12 -1.56 -3.39
N ALA A 56 -4.89 -1.72 -3.89
CA ALA A 56 -4.61 -1.90 -5.31
C ALA A 56 -5.30 -3.16 -5.85
N VAL A 57 -5.26 -4.28 -5.13
CA VAL A 57 -5.98 -5.50 -5.50
C VAL A 57 -7.49 -5.24 -5.57
N LYS A 58 -8.07 -4.59 -4.55
CA LYS A 58 -9.51 -4.24 -4.57
C LYS A 58 -9.87 -3.34 -5.75
N LEU A 59 -9.03 -2.37 -6.08
CA LEU A 59 -9.24 -1.48 -7.22
C LEU A 59 -9.20 -2.26 -8.53
N LEU A 60 -8.23 -3.15 -8.72
CA LEU A 60 -8.16 -4.02 -9.90
C LEU A 60 -9.40 -4.91 -10.03
N LEU A 61 -9.87 -5.50 -8.93
CA LEU A 61 -11.10 -6.30 -8.92
C LEU A 61 -12.34 -5.46 -9.27
N ALA A 62 -12.42 -4.22 -8.75
CA ALA A 62 -13.53 -3.31 -9.05
C ALA A 62 -13.54 -2.90 -10.54
N ILE A 63 -12.36 -2.59 -11.10
CA ILE A 63 -12.22 -2.28 -12.52
C ILE A 63 -12.63 -3.49 -13.37
N LEU A 64 -12.16 -4.69 -13.01
CA LEU A 64 -12.53 -5.92 -13.72
C LEU A 64 -14.04 -6.19 -13.65
N GLY A 65 -14.65 -5.95 -12.50
CA GLY A 65 -16.11 -5.99 -12.33
C GLY A 65 -16.81 -5.03 -13.28
N ALA A 66 -16.43 -3.75 -13.27
CA ALA A 66 -17.02 -2.72 -14.12
C ALA A 66 -16.87 -3.02 -15.62
N ILE A 67 -15.73 -3.60 -16.04
CA ILE A 67 -15.51 -4.06 -17.41
C ILE A 67 -16.46 -5.19 -17.79
N ASN A 68 -16.69 -6.15 -16.87
CA ASN A 68 -17.59 -7.27 -17.11
C ASN A 68 -19.07 -6.85 -17.15
N ASP A 69 -19.43 -5.79 -16.43
CA ASP A 69 -20.78 -5.21 -16.47
C ASP A 69 -21.08 -4.49 -17.80
N ILE A 70 -20.05 -4.15 -18.58
CA ILE A 70 -20.20 -3.56 -19.92
C ILE A 70 -20.20 -4.69 -20.97
N PRO A 71 -21.36 -5.02 -21.58
CA PRO A 71 -21.54 -6.24 -22.38
C PRO A 71 -20.63 -6.36 -23.61
N LEU A 72 -20.09 -5.25 -24.11
CA LEU A 72 -19.18 -5.24 -25.27
C LEU A 72 -17.69 -5.24 -24.90
N LEU A 73 -17.30 -4.72 -23.74
CA LEU A 73 -15.87 -4.57 -23.39
C LEU A 73 -15.23 -5.90 -23.04
N SER A 74 -15.92 -6.75 -22.27
CA SER A 74 -15.43 -8.08 -21.90
C SER A 74 -15.09 -8.96 -23.13
N PRO A 75 -15.99 -9.15 -24.12
CA PRO A 75 -15.66 -9.90 -25.33
C PRO A 75 -14.60 -9.21 -26.20
N LEU A 76 -14.55 -7.87 -26.25
CA LEU A 76 -13.49 -7.14 -26.98
C LEU A 76 -12.11 -7.38 -26.37
N PHE A 77 -11.95 -7.27 -25.05
CA PHE A 77 -10.67 -7.56 -24.40
C PHE A 77 -10.24 -9.00 -24.57
N LYS A 78 -11.18 -9.95 -24.56
CA LYS A 78 -10.90 -11.36 -24.86
C LYS A 78 -10.38 -11.52 -26.29
N LEU A 79 -11.00 -10.86 -27.27
CA LEU A 79 -10.56 -10.90 -28.67
C LEU A 79 -9.18 -10.26 -28.86
N ILE A 80 -8.97 -9.07 -28.27
CA ILE A 80 -7.67 -8.37 -28.29
C ILE A 80 -6.58 -9.25 -27.66
N GLY A 81 -6.85 -9.83 -26.49
CA GLY A 81 -5.91 -10.71 -25.81
C GLY A 81 -5.56 -11.95 -26.63
N MET A 82 -6.55 -12.59 -27.25
CA MET A 82 -6.30 -13.71 -28.16
C MET A 82 -5.49 -13.28 -29.40
N GLY A 83 -5.80 -12.12 -29.98
CA GLY A 83 -5.08 -11.56 -31.12
C GLY A 83 -3.61 -11.30 -30.80
N TYR A 84 -3.33 -10.62 -29.68
CA TYR A 84 -1.96 -10.38 -29.22
C TYR A 84 -1.24 -11.67 -28.88
N THR A 85 -1.92 -12.63 -28.25
CA THR A 85 -1.32 -13.93 -27.92
C THR A 85 -0.94 -14.69 -29.18
N ALA A 86 -1.85 -14.78 -30.17
CA ALA A 86 -1.59 -15.44 -31.44
C ALA A 86 -0.43 -14.75 -32.20
N TRP A 87 -0.43 -13.42 -32.25
CA TRP A 87 0.65 -12.63 -32.86
C TRP A 87 2.00 -12.85 -32.14
N PHE A 88 2.00 -12.86 -30.80
CA PHE A 88 3.20 -13.06 -30.00
C PHE A 88 3.78 -14.46 -30.22
N VAL A 89 2.94 -15.49 -30.20
CA VAL A 89 3.37 -16.88 -30.47
C VAL A 89 3.97 -16.97 -31.88
N TYR A 90 3.30 -16.40 -32.87
CA TYR A 90 3.78 -16.41 -34.25
C TYR A 90 5.11 -15.65 -34.41
N ARG A 91 5.23 -14.45 -33.83
CA ARG A 91 6.41 -13.59 -33.98
C ARG A 91 7.60 -14.06 -33.16
N TYR A 92 7.40 -14.58 -31.95
CA TYR A 92 8.52 -14.85 -31.03
C TYR A 92 8.73 -16.33 -30.72
N LEU A 93 7.67 -17.15 -30.75
CA LEU A 93 7.77 -18.57 -30.36
C LEU A 93 7.88 -19.53 -31.54
N TRP A 94 7.43 -19.17 -32.74
CA TRP A 94 7.45 -20.08 -33.90
C TRP A 94 8.86 -20.41 -34.41
N LYS A 95 9.69 -19.37 -34.63
CA LYS A 95 11.05 -19.51 -35.18
C LYS A 95 12.09 -19.65 -34.07
N ALA A 96 13.07 -20.53 -34.28
CA ALA A 96 14.15 -20.77 -33.31
C ALA A 96 15.01 -19.54 -33.05
N GLU A 97 15.29 -18.75 -34.09
CA GLU A 97 16.03 -17.48 -33.97
C GLU A 97 15.31 -16.49 -33.06
N ASN A 98 14.01 -16.29 -33.30
CA ASN A 98 13.18 -15.35 -32.54
C ASN A 98 13.01 -15.78 -31.06
N ARG A 99 13.03 -17.09 -30.78
CA ARG A 99 13.05 -17.61 -29.40
C ARG A 99 14.37 -17.28 -28.69
N ARG A 100 15.50 -17.32 -29.41
CA ARG A 100 16.83 -16.98 -28.87
C ARG A 100 16.95 -15.48 -28.60
N GLU A 101 16.46 -14.65 -29.53
CA GLU A 101 16.33 -13.20 -29.37
C GLU A 101 15.50 -12.87 -28.12
N LEU A 102 14.29 -13.42 -28.02
CA LEU A 102 13.40 -13.20 -26.88
C LEU A 102 14.04 -13.61 -25.54
N SER A 103 14.73 -14.75 -25.49
CA SER A 103 15.41 -15.19 -24.27
C SER A 103 16.58 -14.26 -23.89
N SER A 104 17.31 -13.74 -24.88
CA SER A 104 18.40 -12.78 -24.64
C SER A 104 17.86 -11.48 -24.06
N ASP A 105 16.81 -10.93 -24.68
CA ASP A 105 16.17 -9.69 -24.24
C ASP A 105 15.54 -9.84 -22.85
N PHE A 106 14.91 -10.99 -22.59
CA PHE A 106 14.34 -11.29 -21.29
C PHE A 106 15.41 -11.36 -20.19
N ASN A 107 16.57 -11.97 -20.47
CA ASN A 107 17.68 -11.99 -19.54
C ASN A 107 18.24 -10.58 -19.28
N ALA A 108 18.39 -9.77 -20.32
CA ALA A 108 18.84 -8.38 -20.19
C ALA A 108 17.87 -7.52 -19.36
N LEU A 109 16.56 -7.69 -19.56
CA LEU A 109 15.54 -7.00 -18.75
C LEU A 109 15.58 -7.45 -17.29
N LYS A 110 15.72 -8.76 -17.06
CA LYS A 110 15.84 -9.32 -15.72
C LYS A 110 17.05 -8.73 -14.98
N GLU A 111 18.19 -8.63 -15.64
CA GLU A 111 19.40 -8.02 -15.08
C GLU A 111 19.22 -6.53 -14.76
N GLN A 112 18.48 -5.79 -15.59
CA GLN A 112 18.20 -4.37 -15.34
C GLN A 112 17.25 -4.15 -14.14
N VAL A 113 16.22 -4.98 -14.00
CA VAL A 113 15.20 -4.80 -12.96
C VAL A 113 15.65 -5.38 -11.62
N LEU A 114 16.30 -6.54 -11.62
CA LEU A 114 16.74 -7.24 -10.41
C LEU A 114 18.19 -6.93 -10.01
N GLY A 115 18.94 -6.24 -10.88
CA GLY A 115 20.39 -6.09 -10.75
C GLY A 115 21.15 -7.37 -11.12
N LYS A 116 22.46 -7.26 -11.31
CA LYS A 116 23.34 -8.43 -11.44
C LYS A 116 23.29 -9.23 -10.14
N ILE A 117 22.60 -10.36 -10.15
CA ILE A 117 22.56 -11.28 -8.99
C ILE A 117 23.91 -12.01 -8.81
N ASN A 118 24.83 -11.84 -9.76
CA ASN A 118 26.18 -12.40 -9.73
C ASN A 118 27.20 -11.27 -9.62
N GLU A 119 27.59 -10.95 -8.40
CA GLU A 119 28.93 -10.51 -8.00
C GLU A 119 28.98 -10.57 -6.46
N VAL A 120 29.23 -11.79 -5.96
CA VAL A 120 29.75 -12.09 -4.61
C VAL A 120 31.07 -12.82 -4.80
#